data_AF-A0A1Z4N9N8-F1
#
_entry.id   AF-A0A1Z4N9N8-F1
#
_cell.length_a   1.000
_cell.length_b   1.000
_cell.length_c   1.000
_cell.angle_alpha   90.00
_cell.angle_beta   90.00
_cell.angle_gamma   90.00
#
_symmetry.space_group_name_H-M   'P 1'
#
loop_
_entity.id
_entity.type
_entity.pdbx_description
1 polymer ?
#
loop_
_entity_poly.entity_id
_entity_poly.type
_entity_poly.pdbx_seq_one_letter_code
_entity_poly.pdbx_strand_id
1 'polypeptide(L)'
;MDINRHFRQSLPLKVEAHEENLLQARNEIQKFIKLSEGLVFGKLGLDAAIGLLPIVDGLYTGIASFWLLLQSYRIKTDFPEKLLIIILSFADILLGSFPGAGDIGDTFFRVHAWNGNRLITHIDKQIALINRVREQLNQGLNPDISALEDILFRNGKTHR
;
A
#
# COMPACT_ATOMS: atom_id res chain seq x y z
N MET A 1 11.88 -42.58 -25.61
CA MET A 1 10.78 -41.74 -25.08
C MET A 1 11.43 -40.81 -24.07
N ASP A 2 11.68 -39.58 -24.49
CA ASP A 2 12.51 -38.62 -23.76
C ASP A 2 11.66 -37.98 -22.65
N ILE A 3 11.97 -38.32 -21.39
CA ILE A 3 11.28 -37.79 -20.21
C ILE A 3 11.94 -36.46 -19.83
N ASN A 4 12.08 -35.55 -20.79
CA ASN A 4 12.43 -34.16 -20.52
C ASN A 4 11.16 -33.42 -20.11
N ARG A 5 10.66 -33.74 -18.90
CA ARG A 5 9.85 -32.78 -18.16
C ARG A 5 10.82 -31.66 -17.80
N HIS A 6 10.83 -30.60 -18.61
CA HIS A 6 11.24 -29.30 -18.15
C HIS A 6 10.44 -29.04 -16.87
N PHE A 7 11.07 -29.26 -15.72
CA PHE A 7 10.57 -28.82 -14.44
C PHE A 7 10.53 -27.30 -14.59
N ARG A 8 9.38 -26.76 -15.03
CA ARG A 8 9.13 -25.33 -14.98
C ARG A 8 9.31 -25.00 -13.51
N GLN A 9 10.45 -24.42 -13.18
CA GLN A 9 10.73 -24.02 -11.82
C GLN A 9 9.73 -22.91 -11.54
N SER A 10 8.66 -23.26 -10.84
CA SER A 10 7.67 -22.30 -10.38
C SER A 10 8.28 -21.48 -9.25
N LEU A 11 7.72 -20.31 -8.99
CA LEU A 11 8.11 -19.53 -7.83
C LEU A 11 7.80 -20.35 -6.55
N PRO A 12 8.50 -20.09 -5.44
CA PRO A 12 8.12 -20.68 -4.17
C PRO A 12 6.68 -20.31 -3.82
N LEU A 13 5.92 -21.26 -3.27
CA LEU A 13 4.52 -21.05 -2.86
C LEU A 13 4.35 -19.81 -1.96
N LYS A 14 5.34 -19.50 -1.11
CA LYS A 14 5.34 -18.31 -0.25
C LYS A 14 5.41 -17.01 -1.05
N VAL A 15 6.18 -16.98 -2.14
CA VAL A 15 6.33 -15.83 -3.02
C VAL A 15 5.05 -15.63 -3.85
N GLU A 16 4.47 -16.71 -4.37
CA GLU A 16 3.20 -16.65 -5.11
C GLU A 16 2.07 -16.11 -4.21
N ALA A 17 1.91 -16.67 -3.00
CA ALA A 17 0.91 -16.19 -2.05
C ALA A 17 1.15 -14.73 -1.62
N HIS A 18 2.40 -14.29 -1.56
CA HIS A 18 2.73 -12.89 -1.27
C HIS A 18 2.40 -11.96 -2.44
N GLU A 19 2.67 -12.38 -3.67
CA GLU A 19 2.31 -11.65 -4.88
C GLU A 19 0.80 -11.42 -4.97
N GLU A 20 -0.01 -12.45 -4.69
CA GLU A 20 -1.47 -12.31 -4.64
C GLU A 20 -1.91 -11.26 -3.61
N ASN A 21 -1.28 -11.27 -2.42
CA ASN A 21 -1.52 -10.26 -1.39
C ASN A 21 -1.14 -8.85 -1.85
N LEU A 22 -0.02 -8.71 -2.56
CA LEU A 22 0.41 -7.43 -3.13
C LEU A 22 -0.58 -6.92 -4.17
N LEU A 23 -1.02 -7.77 -5.10
CA LEU A 23 -1.97 -7.41 -6.14
C LEU A 23 -3.33 -7.03 -5.56
N GLN A 24 -3.81 -7.78 -4.57
CA GLN A 24 -5.05 -7.46 -3.88
C GLN A 24 -4.96 -6.15 -3.12
N ALA A 25 -3.91 -5.96 -2.30
CA ALA A 25 -3.69 -4.72 -1.55
C ALA A 25 -3.56 -3.52 -2.49
N ARG A 26 -2.85 -3.66 -3.61
CA ARG A 26 -2.72 -2.60 -4.63
C ARG A 26 -4.07 -2.17 -5.17
N ASN A 27 -4.91 -3.13 -5.56
CA ASN A 27 -6.22 -2.85 -6.13
C ASN A 27 -7.15 -2.21 -5.09
N GLU A 28 -7.12 -2.70 -3.85
CA GLU A 28 -7.85 -2.13 -2.72
C GLU A 28 -7.42 -0.69 -2.42
N ILE A 29 -6.10 -0.42 -2.34
CA ILE A 29 -5.55 0.91 -2.09
C ILE A 29 -5.87 1.85 -3.25
N GLN A 30 -5.80 1.39 -4.50
CA GLN A 30 -6.16 2.21 -5.67
C GLN A 30 -7.64 2.59 -5.67
N LYS A 31 -8.53 1.66 -5.30
CA LYS A 31 -9.96 1.97 -5.13
C LYS A 31 -10.16 2.99 -4.01
N PHE A 32 -9.47 2.82 -2.88
CA PHE A 32 -9.50 3.77 -1.77
C PHE A 32 -9.05 5.18 -2.20
N ILE A 33 -7.92 5.31 -2.90
CA ILE A 33 -7.43 6.60 -3.41
C ILE A 33 -8.44 7.24 -4.37
N LYS A 34 -8.97 6.48 -5.32
CA LYS A 34 -9.97 6.99 -6.28
C LYS A 34 -11.27 7.44 -5.59
N LEU A 35 -11.71 6.71 -4.57
CA LEU A 35 -12.86 7.10 -3.76
C LEU A 35 -12.55 8.40 -2.99
N SER A 36 -11.38 8.48 -2.36
CA SER A 36 -10.91 9.67 -1.65
C SER A 36 -10.85 10.90 -2.57
N GLU A 37 -10.26 10.77 -3.75
CA GLU A 37 -10.20 11.85 -4.75
C GLU A 37 -11.59 12.21 -5.30
N GLY A 38 -12.45 11.21 -5.54
CA GLY A 38 -13.82 11.41 -5.98
C GLY A 38 -14.70 12.12 -4.94
N LEU A 39 -14.40 11.96 -3.65
CA LEU A 39 -15.04 12.71 -2.56
C LEU A 39 -14.53 14.16 -2.48
N VAL A 40 -13.25 14.39 -2.80
CA VAL A 40 -12.64 15.73 -2.86
C VAL A 40 -13.11 16.53 -4.08
N PHE A 41 -13.18 15.90 -5.26
CA PHE A 41 -13.42 16.58 -6.54
C PHE A 41 -14.83 16.35 -7.13
N GLY A 42 -15.62 15.43 -6.60
CA GLY A 42 -16.90 15.01 -7.16
C GLY A 42 -18.11 15.72 -6.53
N LYS A 43 -19.15 15.93 -7.35
CA LYS A 43 -20.49 16.43 -6.97
C LYS A 43 -21.28 15.48 -6.04
N LEU A 44 -20.62 14.63 -5.25
CA LEU A 44 -21.25 13.94 -4.13
C LEU A 44 -21.30 14.92 -2.96
N GLY A 45 -22.24 15.87 -3.05
CA GLY A 45 -22.73 16.72 -1.97
C GLY A 45 -21.74 16.99 -0.82
N LEU A 46 -20.69 17.77 -1.09
CA LEU A 46 -20.03 18.54 -0.03
C LEU A 46 -21.09 19.31 0.78
N ASP A 47 -22.18 19.78 0.16
CA ASP A 47 -23.33 20.37 0.85
C ASP A 47 -24.07 19.43 1.85
N ALA A 48 -23.98 18.10 1.70
CA ALA A 48 -24.60 17.14 2.62
C ALA A 48 -23.63 16.60 3.69
N ALA A 49 -22.33 16.55 3.39
CA ALA A 49 -21.28 16.14 4.34
C ALA A 49 -20.81 17.30 5.24
N ILE A 50 -20.74 18.53 4.72
CA ILE A 50 -20.37 19.74 5.47
C ILE A 50 -21.41 20.07 6.56
N GLY A 51 -22.68 19.68 6.39
CA GLY A 51 -23.75 19.90 7.36
C GLY A 51 -23.82 18.88 8.49
N LEU A 52 -23.16 17.72 8.38
CA LEU A 52 -23.28 16.60 9.31
C LEU A 52 -21.91 16.22 9.89
N LEU A 53 -21.53 16.95 10.95
CA LEU A 53 -20.59 16.58 12.02
C LEU A 53 -19.07 16.75 11.76
N PRO A 54 -18.43 17.75 12.40
CA PRO A 54 -16.97 17.74 12.68
C PRO A 54 -16.45 16.47 13.39
N ILE A 55 -17.34 15.65 13.96
CA ILE A 55 -17.01 14.35 14.58
C ILE A 55 -16.74 13.26 13.52
N VAL A 56 -17.37 13.35 12.35
CA VAL A 56 -17.22 12.35 11.27
C VAL A 56 -15.83 12.43 10.63
N ASP A 57 -15.22 13.61 10.60
CA ASP A 57 -13.91 13.86 9.99
C ASP A 57 -12.77 13.17 10.75
N GLY A 58 -12.72 13.33 12.08
CA GLY A 58 -11.75 12.64 12.92
C GLY A 58 -11.91 11.11 12.92
N LEU A 59 -13.16 10.62 12.83
CA LEU A 59 -13.44 9.19 12.74
C LEU A 59 -13.00 8.60 11.40
N TYR A 60 -13.26 9.30 10.29
CA TYR A 60 -12.78 8.91 8.96
C TYR A 60 -11.26 8.84 8.91
N THR A 61 -10.58 9.89 9.39
CA THR A 61 -9.12 9.96 9.43
C THR A 61 -8.54 8.79 10.22
N GLY A 62 -9.09 8.47 11.39
CA GLY A 62 -8.68 7.32 12.19
C GLY A 62 -8.88 5.98 11.46
N ILE A 63 -10.04 5.78 10.83
CA ILE A 63 -10.37 4.54 10.11
C ILE A 63 -9.48 4.37 8.87
N ALA A 64 -9.31 5.41 8.05
CA ALA A 64 -8.49 5.39 6.84
C ALA A 64 -7.03 5.07 7.17
N SER A 65 -6.50 5.73 8.20
CA SER A 65 -5.14 5.54 8.69
C SER A 65 -4.90 4.14 9.22
N PHE A 66 -5.84 3.64 10.04
CA PHE A 66 -5.79 2.27 10.56
C PHE A 66 -5.84 1.24 9.42
N TRP A 67 -6.71 1.44 8.44
CA TRP A 67 -6.82 0.55 7.29
C TRP A 67 -5.56 0.55 6.43
N LEU A 68 -4.98 1.71 6.12
CA LEU A 68 -3.69 1.80 5.41
C LEU A 68 -2.56 1.14 6.20
N LEU A 69 -2.57 1.27 7.53
CA LEU A 69 -1.62 0.59 8.40
C LEU A 69 -1.80 -0.93 8.33
N LEU A 70 -3.02 -1.47 8.36
CA LEU A 70 -3.27 -2.91 8.16
C LEU A 70 -2.73 -3.40 6.81
N GLN A 71 -2.96 -2.63 5.73
CA GLN A 71 -2.42 -2.98 4.41
C GLN A 71 -0.89 -2.97 4.40
N SER A 72 -0.26 -2.01 5.08
CA SER A 72 1.20 -1.93 5.20
C SER A 72 1.79 -3.20 5.87
N TYR A 73 1.11 -3.76 6.87
CA TYR A 73 1.49 -5.04 7.48
C TYR A 73 1.30 -6.21 6.52
N ARG A 74 0.17 -6.24 5.79
CA ARG A 74 -0.15 -7.28 4.81
C ARG A 74 0.90 -7.37 3.70
N ILE A 75 1.39 -6.24 3.20
CA ILE A 75 2.41 -6.18 2.14
C ILE A 75 3.85 -6.20 2.66
N LYS A 76 4.04 -6.36 3.98
CA LYS A 76 5.35 -6.45 4.64
C LYS A 76 6.27 -5.26 4.33
N THR A 77 5.73 -4.05 4.39
CA THR A 77 6.54 -2.81 4.27
C THR A 77 7.54 -2.63 5.42
N ASP A 78 8.53 -1.76 5.24
CA ASP A 78 9.47 -1.41 6.29
C ASP A 78 8.81 -0.60 7.43
N PHE A 79 9.48 -0.59 8.58
CA PHE A 79 9.03 0.15 9.76
C PHE A 79 8.87 1.66 9.51
N PRO A 80 9.75 2.34 8.74
CA PRO A 80 9.61 3.76 8.44
C PRO A 80 8.31 4.11 7.72
N GLU A 81 7.82 3.28 6.79
CA GLU A 81 6.55 3.50 6.10
C GLU A 81 5.36 3.42 7.04
N LYS A 82 5.36 2.42 7.93
CA LYS A 82 4.34 2.25 8.97
C LYS A 82 4.31 3.44 9.92
N LEU A 83 5.49 3.87 10.37
CA LEU A 83 5.65 5.01 11.26
C LEU A 83 5.18 6.30 10.60
N LEU A 84 5.45 6.47 9.31
CA LEU A 84 5.05 7.66 8.57
C LEU A 84 3.53 7.72 8.35
N ILE A 85 2.85 6.58 8.10
CA ILE A 85 1.38 6.52 8.14
C ILE A 85 0.90 7.03 9.50
N ILE A 86 1.44 6.52 10.60
CA ILE A 86 1.04 6.91 11.95
C ILE A 86 1.26 8.42 12.18
N ILE A 87 2.47 8.94 11.94
CA ILE A 87 2.83 10.34 12.22
C ILE A 87 1.94 11.31 11.45
N LEU A 88 1.73 11.07 10.16
CA LEU A 88 0.90 11.93 9.33
C LEU A 88 -0.56 11.92 9.77
N SER A 89 -1.06 10.74 10.14
CA SER A 89 -2.42 10.59 10.65
C SER A 89 -2.62 11.33 11.97
N PHE A 90 -1.63 11.29 12.87
CA PHE A 90 -1.65 12.06 14.11
C PHE A 90 -1.55 13.57 13.85
N ALA A 91 -0.69 13.99 12.91
CA ALA A 91 -0.57 15.39 12.52
C ALA A 91 -1.89 15.92 11.96
N ASP A 92 -2.57 15.14 11.12
CA ASP A 92 -3.88 15.49 10.57
C ASP A 92 -4.93 15.67 11.66
N ILE A 93 -5.06 14.73 12.60
CA ILE A 93 -6.01 14.84 13.72
C ILE A 93 -5.74 16.12 14.55
N LEU A 94 -4.47 16.44 14.81
CA LEU A 94 -4.08 17.64 15.56
C LEU A 94 -4.38 18.93 14.80
N LEU A 95 -4.12 18.97 13.49
CA LEU A 95 -4.39 20.13 12.63
C LEU A 95 -5.91 20.35 12.43
N GLY A 96 -6.69 19.27 12.31
CA GLY A 96 -8.16 19.32 12.23
C GLY A 96 -8.85 19.77 13.51
N SER A 97 -8.15 19.71 14.64
CA SER A 97 -8.67 20.18 15.92
C SER A 97 -8.53 21.69 16.11
N PHE A 98 -7.90 22.42 15.17
CA PHE A 98 -7.66 23.86 15.26
C PHE A 98 -8.73 24.68 14.52
N PRO A 99 -9.56 25.50 15.21
CA PRO A 99 -10.54 26.34 14.56
C PRO A 99 -9.85 27.44 13.73
N GLY A 100 -10.15 27.50 12.43
CA GLY A 100 -9.60 28.51 11.51
C GLY A 100 -8.78 27.97 10.34
N ALA A 101 -8.55 26.65 10.26
CA ALA A 101 -8.10 26.03 9.04
C ALA A 101 -9.33 25.82 8.13
N GLY A 102 -9.52 26.66 7.10
CA GLY A 102 -10.66 26.56 6.19
C GLY A 102 -10.53 25.45 5.14
N ASP A 103 -9.29 24.99 4.88
CA ASP A 103 -8.92 24.03 3.83
C ASP A 103 -8.56 22.63 4.38
N ILE A 104 -9.00 22.28 5.59
CA ILE A 104 -8.52 21.05 6.26
C ILE A 104 -9.02 19.77 5.57
N GLY A 105 -10.26 19.75 5.08
CA GLY A 105 -10.81 18.61 4.33
C GLY A 105 -9.96 18.24 3.10
N ASP A 106 -9.56 19.23 2.30
CA ASP A 106 -8.69 19.05 1.13
C ASP A 106 -7.27 18.57 1.48
N THR A 107 -6.83 18.82 2.72
CA THR A 107 -5.53 18.41 3.21
C THR A 107 -5.56 16.95 3.71
N PHE A 108 -6.62 16.52 4.39
CA PHE A 108 -6.75 15.15 4.93
C PHE A 108 -6.84 14.08 3.86
N PHE A 109 -7.77 14.24 2.92
CA PHE A 109 -7.92 13.28 1.83
C PHE A 109 -6.64 13.18 1.00
N ARG A 110 -5.89 14.28 0.89
CA ARG A 110 -4.61 14.33 0.19
C ARG A 110 -3.51 13.56 0.94
N VAL A 111 -3.44 13.64 2.26
CA VAL A 111 -2.46 12.89 3.06
C VAL A 111 -2.72 11.38 2.99
N HIS A 112 -3.98 10.94 3.06
CA HIS A 112 -4.31 9.52 2.91
C HIS A 112 -4.05 9.02 1.48
N ALA A 113 -4.41 9.81 0.47
CA ALA A 113 -4.07 9.50 -0.92
C ALA A 113 -2.55 9.41 -1.12
N TRP A 114 -1.77 10.30 -0.50
CA TRP A 114 -0.31 10.27 -0.55
C TRP A 114 0.26 9.02 0.11
N ASN A 115 -0.21 8.66 1.31
CA ASN A 115 0.18 7.43 1.98
C ASN A 115 -0.17 6.18 1.16
N GLY A 116 -1.37 6.14 0.57
CA GLY A 116 -1.77 5.08 -0.36
C GLY A 116 -0.84 4.96 -1.56
N ASN A 117 -0.50 6.08 -2.21
CA ASN A 117 0.42 6.11 -3.35
C ASN A 117 1.83 5.62 -2.99
N ARG A 118 2.31 5.90 -1.77
CA ARG A 118 3.57 5.36 -1.26
C ARG A 118 3.52 3.84 -1.11
N LEU A 119 2.43 3.31 -0.56
CA LEU A 119 2.24 1.86 -0.47
C LEU A 119 2.16 1.21 -1.87
N ILE A 120 1.46 1.83 -2.82
CA ILE A 120 1.45 1.37 -4.23
C ILE A 120 2.85 1.34 -4.80
N THR A 121 3.64 2.40 -4.61
CA THR A 121 5.03 2.46 -5.09
C THR A 121 5.88 1.32 -4.50
N HIS A 122 5.66 1.00 -3.22
CA HIS A 122 6.34 -0.12 -2.57
C HIS A 122 5.90 -1.47 -3.17
N ILE A 123 4.59 -1.66 -3.39
CA ILE A 123 4.03 -2.85 -4.04
C ILE A 123 4.60 -3.02 -5.45
N ASP A 124 4.62 -1.97 -6.26
CA ASP A 124 5.11 -1.99 -7.64
C ASP A 124 6.59 -2.43 -7.70
N LYS A 125 7.41 -1.99 -6.74
CA LYS A 125 8.80 -2.47 -6.61
C LYS A 125 8.88 -3.96 -6.33
N GLN A 126 8.07 -4.48 -5.39
CA GLN A 126 8.07 -5.91 -5.07
C GLN A 126 7.57 -6.77 -6.24
N ILE A 127 6.49 -6.35 -6.91
CA ILE A 127 5.96 -7.03 -8.11
C ILE A 127 7.01 -7.06 -9.23
N ALA A 128 7.74 -5.95 -9.43
CA ALA A 128 8.80 -5.90 -10.44
C ALA A 128 9.94 -6.90 -10.15
N LEU A 129 10.30 -7.10 -8.89
CA LEU A 129 11.30 -8.11 -8.49
C LEU A 129 10.79 -9.53 -8.75
N ILE A 130 9.55 -9.82 -8.37
CA ILE A 130 8.92 -11.13 -8.58
C ILE A 130 8.86 -11.47 -10.09
N ASN A 131 8.45 -10.50 -10.92
CA ASN A 131 8.38 -10.69 -12.37
C ASN A 131 9.75 -10.92 -13.00
N ARG A 132 10.80 -10.22 -12.56
CA ARG A 132 12.18 -10.48 -13.05
C ARG A 132 12.61 -11.91 -12.76
N VAL A 133 12.40 -12.39 -11.54
CA VAL A 133 12.76 -13.76 -11.16
C VAL A 133 11.92 -14.78 -11.93
N ARG A 134 10.62 -14.53 -12.11
CA ARG A 134 9.74 -15.36 -12.96
C ARG A 134 10.23 -15.44 -14.40
N GLU A 135 10.64 -14.32 -14.99
CA GLU A 135 11.20 -14.28 -16.35
C GLU A 135 12.49 -15.09 -16.45
N GLN A 136 13.38 -14.98 -15.46
CA GLN A 136 14.61 -15.78 -15.40
C GLN A 136 14.32 -17.28 -15.34
N LEU A 137 13.38 -17.70 -14.49
CA LEU A 137 12.94 -19.10 -14.41
C LEU A 137 12.34 -19.60 -15.74
N ASN A 138 11.53 -18.76 -16.40
CA ASN A 138 10.95 -19.08 -17.71
C ASN A 138 12.01 -19.20 -18.82
N GLN A 139 13.15 -18.52 -18.68
CA GLN A 139 14.30 -18.63 -19.57
C GLN A 139 15.20 -19.84 -19.24
N GLY A 140 14.86 -20.63 -18.22
CA GLY A 140 15.67 -21.76 -17.75
C GLY A 140 16.91 -21.34 -16.97
N LEU A 141 16.98 -20.08 -16.52
CA LEU A 141 18.02 -19.61 -15.60
C LEU A 141 17.70 -20.08 -14.19
N ASN A 142 18.73 -20.15 -13.34
CA ASN A 142 18.61 -20.48 -11.92
C ASN A 142 18.85 -19.21 -11.07
N PRO A 143 17.85 -18.33 -10.92
CA PRO A 143 17.97 -17.11 -10.13
C PRO A 143 18.10 -17.41 -8.63
N ASP A 144 18.68 -16.47 -7.90
CA ASP A 144 18.78 -16.57 -6.43
C ASP A 144 17.42 -16.32 -5.77
N ILE A 145 16.68 -17.40 -5.57
CA ILE A 145 15.38 -17.39 -4.91
C ILE A 145 15.50 -16.97 -3.44
N SER A 146 16.60 -17.33 -2.78
CA SER A 146 16.83 -16.96 -1.38
C SER A 146 17.01 -15.45 -1.22
N ALA A 147 17.73 -14.80 -2.15
CA ALA A 147 17.83 -13.35 -2.18
C ALA A 147 16.47 -12.67 -2.41
N LEU A 148 15.61 -13.22 -3.29
CA LEU A 148 14.25 -12.72 -3.47
C LEU A 148 13.43 -12.83 -2.19
N GLU A 149 13.44 -14.00 -1.55
CA GLU A 149 12.71 -14.22 -0.29
C GLU A 149 13.22 -13.27 0.82
N ASP A 150 14.53 -13.07 0.93
CA ASP A 150 15.10 -12.16 1.91
C ASP A 150 14.67 -10.71 1.66
N ILE A 151 14.63 -10.26 0.40
CA ILE A 151 14.16 -8.92 0.05
C ILE A 151 12.66 -8.75 0.33
N LEU A 152 11.83 -9.74 -0.03
CA LEU A 152 10.37 -9.66 0.13
C LEU A 152 9.88 -9.84 1.57
N PHE A 153 10.61 -10.61 2.38
CA PHE A 153 10.10 -11.08 3.68
C PHE A 153 10.94 -10.65 4.87
N ARG A 154 12.21 -10.26 4.67
CA ARG A 154 13.14 -10.04 5.76
C ARG A 154 13.41 -8.57 6.06
N ASN A 155 12.74 -7.65 5.35
CA ASN A 155 12.88 -6.20 5.50
C ASN A 155 14.34 -5.77 5.53
N GLY A 156 14.96 -5.68 4.35
CA GLY A 156 16.07 -4.75 4.07
C GLY A 156 17.05 -4.49 5.22
N LYS A 157 17.56 -5.52 5.90
CA LYS A 157 18.81 -5.39 6.66
C LYS A 157 19.92 -5.24 5.63
N THR A 158 19.99 -4.03 5.10
CA THR A 158 21.21 -3.46 4.57
C THR A 158 22.25 -3.70 5.66
N HIS A 159 23.25 -4.52 5.32
CA HIS A 159 24.51 -4.55 6.02
C HIS A 159 24.94 -3.09 6.24
N ARG A 160 24.80 -2.61 7.48
CA ARG A 160 25.58 -1.49 8.00
C ARG A 160 26.74 -2.09 8.77
#